data_AF-A0A0Q8VCP7-F1
#
_entry.id   AF-A0A0Q8VCP7-F1
#
_cell.length_a   1.000
_cell.length_b   1.000
_cell.length_c   1.000
_cell.angle_alpha   90.00
_cell.angle_beta   90.00
_cell.angle_gamma   90.00
#
_symmetry.space_group_name_H-M   'P 1'
#
loop_
_entity.id
_entity.type
_entity.pdbx_description
1 polymer ?
#
loop_
_entity_poly.entity_id
_entity_poly.type
_entity_poly.pdbx_seq_one_letter_code
_entity_poly.pdbx_strand_id
1 'polypeptide(L)'
;MSFFAVLDGVEPDDRTDFTVTRLHLNLWCLAAIGFRRRTFVFDVGVEVTAGTTKVDKLVVALPFDTYRVESLSKKVLNLTTAAVIFDTVIDSISESQSTISYDDRTLHVTSVATKKAERDAQYSKPGLFTLFHLPLTEPIEPGETSYIRVRFPIVGTGTAWQWTRSHLRKTAAILDFRISDLRSSELLEGGSELIRRVRPIQSVAAFIMAPSWLHGRTIHPEPRYIRLLEARVWAQYLNRAPERLRRSRLVVYYWKNSAKKRVGDPATDPTPGIPDAASAESTATSSAAAATEANTNGEEAEPRSPERLTDITVQNPMRIYSDLTIDQRPSRAITALMSAVITAAVFALLFDVPDRQWVNDFLTWVADTANTWAGAITVVGIVAVLGAVSPFVPPLRWLWSTLRRGLVRAEQWFFQVLPWLGSRD
;
A
#
# COMPACT_ATOMS: atom_id res chain seq x y z
N MET A 1 6.65 3.60 -12.61
CA MET A 1 7.52 3.64 -11.42
C MET A 1 6.86 4.54 -10.39
N SER A 2 7.08 4.28 -9.10
CA SER A 2 6.51 5.09 -8.02
C SER A 2 7.51 6.13 -7.51
N PHE A 3 7.02 7.21 -6.91
CA PHE A 3 7.87 8.29 -6.40
C PHE A 3 7.27 8.99 -5.18
N PHE A 4 8.15 9.60 -4.40
CA PHE A 4 7.84 10.51 -3.31
C PHE A 4 8.46 11.88 -3.58
N ALA A 5 7.77 12.97 -3.26
CA ALA A 5 8.37 14.29 -3.22
C ALA A 5 7.62 15.26 -2.32
N VAL A 6 8.33 16.34 -1.96
CA VAL A 6 7.78 17.55 -1.38
C VAL A 6 7.72 18.61 -2.47
N LEU A 7 6.56 19.24 -2.63
CA LEU A 7 6.27 20.23 -3.63
C LEU A 7 5.88 21.55 -2.96
N ASP A 8 6.09 22.62 -3.71
CA ASP A 8 5.53 23.93 -3.39
C ASP A 8 3.99 23.91 -3.48
N GLY A 9 3.34 24.62 -2.58
CA GLY A 9 1.88 24.72 -2.52
C GLY A 9 1.28 25.68 -3.55
N VAL A 10 2.11 26.52 -4.14
CA VAL A 10 1.78 27.52 -5.15
C VAL A 10 2.37 27.14 -6.51
N GLU A 11 1.86 27.79 -7.55
CA GLU A 11 2.33 27.60 -8.92
C GLU A 11 3.80 28.04 -9.08
N PRO A 12 4.51 27.56 -10.11
CA PRO A 12 5.94 27.84 -10.32
C PRO A 12 6.32 29.33 -10.26
N ASP A 13 5.44 30.21 -10.73
CA ASP A 13 5.69 31.65 -10.83
C ASP A 13 5.55 32.37 -9.46
N ASP A 14 4.82 31.79 -8.52
CA ASP A 14 4.58 32.32 -7.17
C ASP A 14 5.32 31.53 -6.09
N ARG A 15 6.36 30.77 -6.48
CA ARG A 15 7.06 29.83 -5.61
C ARG A 15 7.45 30.44 -4.27
N THR A 16 7.07 29.76 -3.20
CA THR A 16 7.60 30.03 -1.88
C THR A 16 9.08 29.61 -1.84
N ASP A 17 9.92 30.36 -1.14
CA ASP A 17 11.37 30.16 -1.18
C ASP A 17 11.90 29.23 -0.09
N PHE A 18 11.06 28.33 0.43
CA PHE A 18 11.46 27.41 1.50
C PHE A 18 12.37 26.27 1.04
N THR A 19 13.24 25.81 1.93
CA THR A 19 14.12 24.66 1.67
C THR A 19 13.73 23.48 2.54
N VAL A 20 13.87 22.27 1.99
CA VAL A 20 13.70 21.02 2.76
C VAL A 20 15.08 20.56 3.21
N THR A 21 15.43 20.88 4.45
CA THR A 21 16.75 20.58 5.03
C THR A 21 16.88 19.11 5.41
N ARG A 22 15.79 18.48 5.85
CA ARG A 22 15.78 17.06 6.24
C ARG A 22 14.45 16.38 5.94
N LEU A 23 14.52 15.18 5.40
CA LEU A 23 13.38 14.31 5.16
C LEU A 23 13.54 12.99 5.92
N HIS A 24 12.54 12.61 6.71
CA HIS A 24 12.42 11.32 7.38
C HIS A 24 11.26 10.54 6.75
N LEU A 25 11.53 9.36 6.19
CA LEU A 25 10.50 8.48 5.64
C LEU A 25 10.48 7.17 6.42
N ASN A 26 9.31 6.75 6.93
CA ASN A 26 9.17 5.44 7.56
C ASN A 26 8.04 4.66 6.89
N LEU A 27 8.37 3.59 6.16
CA LEU A 27 7.39 2.65 5.60
C LEU A 27 7.23 1.44 6.52
N TRP A 28 6.05 1.29 7.09
CA TRP A 28 5.72 0.22 8.02
C TRP A 28 4.91 -0.88 7.34
N CYS A 29 5.42 -2.12 7.38
CA CYS A 29 4.66 -3.32 7.01
C CYS A 29 4.21 -4.08 8.27
N LEU A 30 3.06 -3.65 8.84
CA LEU A 30 2.57 -4.13 10.13
C LEU A 30 1.68 -5.38 9.98
N ALA A 31 1.57 -6.18 11.05
CA ALA A 31 0.57 -7.26 11.10
C ALA A 31 -0.87 -6.70 11.06
N ALA A 32 -1.87 -7.41 10.51
CA ALA A 32 -3.28 -6.97 10.50
C ALA A 32 -4.23 -8.05 11.07
N ILE A 33 -5.48 -7.69 11.43
CA ILE A 33 -6.53 -8.66 11.85
C ILE A 33 -6.95 -9.41 10.57
N GLY A 34 -7.08 -10.74 10.67
CA GLY A 34 -7.54 -11.61 9.58
C GLY A 34 -6.43 -12.40 8.89
N PHE A 35 -6.85 -13.36 8.06
CA PHE A 35 -5.95 -14.28 7.37
C PHE A 35 -4.93 -13.53 6.48
N ARG A 36 -3.67 -13.51 6.93
CA ARG A 36 -2.47 -13.07 6.18
C ARG A 36 -2.54 -11.67 5.56
N ARG A 37 -3.31 -10.75 6.16
CA ARG A 37 -3.30 -9.34 5.75
C ARG A 37 -2.18 -8.60 6.49
N ARG A 38 -1.44 -7.77 5.76
CA ARG A 38 -0.48 -6.80 6.29
C ARG A 38 -1.11 -5.42 6.13
N THR A 39 -0.93 -4.56 7.12
CA THR A 39 -1.36 -3.15 7.04
C THR A 39 -0.12 -2.31 6.78
N PHE A 40 -0.25 -1.36 5.87
CA PHE A 40 0.83 -0.44 5.55
C PHE A 40 0.54 0.95 6.08
N VAL A 41 1.58 1.59 6.60
CA VAL A 41 1.54 2.96 7.08
C VAL A 41 2.82 3.64 6.61
N PHE A 42 2.72 4.86 6.12
CA PHE A 42 3.86 5.65 5.66
C PHE A 42 3.91 6.95 6.46
N ASP A 43 4.95 7.09 7.28
CA ASP A 43 5.18 8.33 8.01
C ASP A 43 6.17 9.19 7.25
N VAL A 44 5.87 10.48 7.18
CA VAL A 44 6.67 11.49 6.50
C VAL A 44 7.00 12.58 7.52
N GLY A 45 8.27 12.80 7.77
CA GLY A 45 8.80 13.90 8.55
C GLY A 45 9.59 14.85 7.67
N VAL A 46 9.34 16.15 7.74
CA VAL A 46 9.97 17.17 6.90
C VAL A 46 10.45 18.30 7.80
N GLU A 47 11.75 18.61 7.75
CA GLU A 47 12.34 19.81 8.33
C GLU A 47 12.39 20.86 7.21
N VAL A 48 11.67 21.96 7.42
CA VAL A 48 11.48 23.04 6.45
C VAL A 48 12.03 24.33 7.03
N THR A 49 12.85 25.04 6.26
CA THR A 49 13.29 26.41 6.57
C THR A 49 12.63 27.36 5.59
N ALA A 50 11.83 28.29 6.09
CA ALA A 50 11.22 29.35 5.29
C ALA A 50 12.29 30.37 4.86
N GLY A 51 12.19 30.87 3.63
CA GLY A 51 13.09 31.90 3.12
C GLY A 51 12.57 33.29 3.51
N THR A 52 12.32 34.12 2.51
CA THR A 52 11.70 35.44 2.55
C THR A 52 10.17 35.38 2.65
N THR A 53 9.57 34.28 2.22
CA THR A 53 8.12 34.06 2.27
C THR A 53 7.76 33.07 3.36
N LYS A 54 6.66 33.33 4.08
CA LYS A 54 6.13 32.39 5.06
C LYS A 54 5.61 31.13 4.37
N VAL A 55 5.68 30.00 5.06
CA VAL A 55 5.14 28.72 4.57
C VAL A 55 3.87 28.38 5.35
N ASP A 56 2.73 28.41 4.68
CA ASP A 56 1.41 28.12 5.27
C ASP A 56 0.92 26.69 4.96
N LYS A 57 1.43 26.08 3.89
CA LYS A 57 1.08 24.72 3.46
C LYS A 57 2.27 24.01 2.81
N LEU A 58 2.25 22.68 2.89
CA LEU A 58 3.14 21.82 2.10
C LEU A 58 2.31 20.94 1.18
N VAL A 59 2.87 20.58 0.03
CA VAL A 59 2.28 19.57 -0.85
C VAL A 59 3.20 18.36 -0.89
N VAL A 60 2.64 17.16 -0.77
CA VAL A 60 3.41 15.92 -0.86
C VAL A 60 2.84 15.00 -1.92
N ALA A 61 3.73 14.48 -2.77
CA ALA A 61 3.42 13.37 -3.66
C ALA A 61 3.84 12.07 -2.99
N LEU A 62 2.90 11.13 -2.85
CA LEU A 62 3.08 9.87 -2.13
C LEU A 62 3.06 8.71 -3.13
N PRO A 63 3.98 7.73 -3.02
CA PRO A 63 4.03 6.58 -3.94
C PRO A 63 2.93 5.54 -3.68
N PHE A 64 1.92 5.89 -2.89
CA PHE A 64 0.88 5.00 -2.37
C PHE A 64 -0.49 5.64 -2.48
N ASP A 65 -1.53 4.80 -2.45
CA ASP A 65 -2.90 5.25 -2.30
C ASP A 65 -3.21 5.48 -0.82
N THR A 66 -3.73 6.66 -0.51
CA THR A 66 -4.20 7.03 0.82
C THR A 66 -5.38 8.00 0.73
N TYR A 67 -6.23 8.01 1.75
CA TYR A 67 -7.40 8.89 1.83
C TYR A 67 -7.38 9.80 3.04
N ARG A 68 -6.41 9.64 3.94
CA ARG A 68 -6.38 10.38 5.21
C ARG A 68 -4.95 10.58 5.68
N VAL A 69 -4.77 11.64 6.46
CA VAL A 69 -3.52 11.99 7.10
C VAL A 69 -3.74 12.22 8.58
N GLU A 70 -2.77 11.80 9.39
CA GLU A 70 -2.73 12.04 10.83
C GLU A 70 -1.49 12.89 11.16
N SER A 71 -1.66 13.92 11.99
CA SER A 71 -0.53 14.69 12.50
C SER A 71 0.13 13.92 13.63
N LEU A 72 1.45 13.79 13.57
CA LEU A 72 2.26 13.15 14.59
C LEU A 72 2.99 14.16 15.48
N SER A 73 2.66 15.45 15.43
CA SER A 73 3.30 16.50 16.25
C SER A 73 3.34 16.14 17.74
N LYS A 74 2.21 15.68 18.30
CA LYS A 74 2.14 15.22 19.70
C LYS A 74 3.03 14.00 20.00
N LYS A 75 3.27 13.14 19.01
CA LYS A 75 4.18 12.00 19.14
C LYS A 75 5.64 12.44 19.07
N VAL A 76 5.91 13.45 18.26
CA VAL A 76 7.22 14.09 18.16
C VAL A 76 7.56 14.82 19.47
N LEU A 77 6.60 15.49 20.10
CA LEU A 77 6.74 16.13 21.42
C LEU A 77 6.64 15.12 22.59
N ASN A 78 7.25 13.95 22.44
CA ASN A 78 7.38 12.96 23.51
C ASN A 78 8.82 12.45 23.55
N LEU A 79 9.48 12.54 24.71
CA LEU A 79 10.93 12.33 24.83
C LEU A 79 11.39 10.99 24.25
N THR A 80 10.77 9.90 24.68
CA THR A 80 11.08 8.54 24.23
C THR A 80 10.88 8.38 22.73
N THR A 81 9.81 8.97 22.20
CA THR A 81 9.47 8.84 20.79
C THR A 81 10.37 9.71 19.91
N ALA A 82 10.70 10.93 20.36
CA ALA A 82 11.59 11.86 19.68
C ALA A 82 12.99 11.25 19.50
N ALA A 83 13.57 10.68 20.57
CA ALA A 83 14.89 10.06 20.51
C ALA A 83 14.98 8.98 19.41
N VAL A 84 13.88 8.24 19.24
CA VAL A 84 13.78 7.17 18.26
C VAL A 84 13.53 7.70 16.84
N ILE A 85 12.79 8.80 16.68
CA ILE A 85 12.56 9.46 15.39
C ILE A 85 13.82 10.11 14.85
N PHE A 86 14.59 10.77 15.71
CA PHE A 86 15.79 11.52 15.33
C PHE A 86 17.07 10.68 15.41
N ASP A 87 17.01 9.47 15.98
CA ASP A 87 18.16 8.56 16.16
C ASP A 87 19.29 9.26 16.94
N THR A 88 18.92 10.06 17.95
CA THR A 88 19.83 10.83 18.80
C THR A 88 19.24 11.01 20.21
N VAL A 89 20.07 11.45 21.16
CA VAL A 89 19.63 11.80 22.50
C VAL A 89 18.91 13.14 22.45
N ILE A 90 17.77 13.23 23.14
CA ILE A 90 16.99 14.46 23.23
C ILE A 90 17.28 15.09 24.58
N ASP A 91 17.77 16.33 24.57
CA ASP A 91 18.16 17.05 25.78
C ASP A 91 16.92 17.55 26.53
N SER A 92 15.96 18.11 25.80
CA SER A 92 14.72 18.62 26.38
C SER A 92 13.58 18.72 25.36
N ILE A 93 12.35 18.74 25.86
CA ILE A 93 11.13 19.01 25.09
C ILE A 93 10.31 20.05 25.85
N SER A 94 9.84 21.08 25.14
CA SER A 94 8.91 22.07 25.67
C SER A 94 7.58 21.93 24.94
N GLU A 95 6.60 21.28 25.57
CA GLU A 95 5.27 21.11 24.97
C GLU A 95 4.53 22.45 24.78
N SER A 96 4.73 23.40 25.71
CA SER A 96 4.12 24.72 25.64
C SER A 96 4.64 25.58 24.48
N GLN A 97 5.90 25.36 24.08
CA GLN A 97 6.54 26.06 22.97
C GLN A 97 6.63 25.19 21.71
N SER A 98 6.11 23.96 21.76
CA SER A 98 6.25 22.96 20.69
C SER A 98 7.68 22.79 20.18
N THR A 99 8.69 22.78 21.07
CA THR A 99 10.11 22.66 20.68
C THR A 99 10.77 21.39 21.22
N ILE A 100 11.79 20.94 20.48
CA ILE A 100 12.71 19.86 20.87
C ILE A 100 14.13 20.38 20.80
N SER A 101 14.93 20.12 21.82
CA SER A 101 16.37 20.46 21.83
C SER A 101 17.22 19.19 21.78
N TYR A 102 18.21 19.16 20.89
CA TYR A 102 19.20 18.09 20.73
C TYR A 102 20.37 18.57 19.89
N ASP A 103 21.56 17.97 20.03
CA ASP A 103 22.75 18.28 19.21
C ASP A 103 23.03 19.79 19.08
N ASP A 104 22.95 20.55 20.19
CA ASP A 104 23.12 22.01 20.27
C ASP A 104 22.15 22.83 19.39
N ARG A 105 21.00 22.26 19.02
CA ARG A 105 19.96 22.95 18.25
C ARG A 105 18.58 22.79 18.85
N THR A 106 17.75 23.82 18.65
CA THR A 106 16.33 23.82 19.00
C THR A 106 15.51 23.75 17.72
N LEU A 107 14.58 22.80 17.68
CA LEU A 107 13.72 22.55 16.53
C LEU A 107 12.26 22.77 16.92
N HIS A 108 11.59 23.71 16.23
CA HIS A 108 10.17 23.93 16.38
C HIS A 108 9.38 22.80 15.69
N VAL A 109 8.27 22.36 16.27
CA VAL A 109 7.44 21.25 15.77
C VAL A 109 6.07 21.80 15.40
N THR A 110 5.81 21.89 14.10
CA THR A 110 4.54 22.42 13.59
C THR A 110 3.59 21.28 13.25
N SER A 111 2.32 21.42 13.65
CA SER A 111 1.27 20.46 13.32
C SER A 111 0.62 20.78 11.97
N VAL A 112 0.18 19.73 11.26
CA VAL A 112 -0.70 19.87 10.10
C VAL A 112 -2.16 19.96 10.57
N ALA A 113 -2.93 20.85 9.94
CA ALA A 113 -4.37 20.97 10.12
C ALA A 113 -5.07 19.83 9.37
N THR A 114 -4.98 18.59 9.88
CA THR A 114 -5.41 17.37 9.16
C THR A 114 -6.85 17.37 8.67
N LYS A 115 -7.76 18.09 9.34
CA LYS A 115 -9.16 18.24 8.91
C LYS A 115 -9.32 19.09 7.64
N LYS A 116 -8.36 19.97 7.36
CA LYS A 116 -8.28 20.82 6.16
C LYS A 116 -7.32 20.26 5.11
N ALA A 117 -6.68 19.12 5.40
CA ALA A 117 -5.75 18.51 4.49
C ALA A 117 -6.54 17.77 3.40
N GLU A 118 -6.19 18.01 2.15
CA GLU A 118 -6.99 17.60 1.00
C GLU A 118 -6.18 16.75 0.04
N ARG A 119 -6.80 15.69 -0.46
CA ARG A 119 -6.27 14.89 -1.56
C ARG A 119 -6.61 15.60 -2.86
N ASP A 120 -5.60 15.86 -3.67
CA ASP A 120 -5.79 16.46 -4.98
C ASP A 120 -6.34 15.41 -5.95
N ALA A 121 -7.61 15.53 -6.33
CA ALA A 121 -8.27 14.53 -7.17
C ALA A 121 -7.76 14.51 -8.62
N GLN A 122 -7.28 15.66 -9.13
CA GLN A 122 -6.77 15.78 -10.50
C GLN A 122 -5.48 14.97 -10.66
N TYR A 123 -4.57 15.08 -9.70
CA TYR A 123 -3.26 14.44 -9.77
C TYR A 123 -3.17 13.09 -9.06
N SER A 124 -4.18 12.71 -8.25
CA SER A 124 -4.16 11.44 -7.52
C SER A 124 -4.81 10.30 -8.28
N LYS A 125 -3.99 9.41 -8.85
CA LYS A 125 -4.46 8.22 -9.58
C LYS A 125 -4.24 6.94 -8.76
N PRO A 126 -5.31 6.18 -8.45
CA PRO A 126 -5.20 4.91 -7.74
C PRO A 126 -4.17 3.97 -8.38
N GLY A 127 -3.30 3.39 -7.57
CA GLY A 127 -2.22 2.49 -7.98
C GLY A 127 -0.96 3.17 -8.52
N LEU A 128 -0.98 4.49 -8.74
CA LEU A 128 0.15 5.27 -9.25
C LEU A 128 0.79 6.10 -8.13
N PHE A 129 0.12 7.18 -7.72
CA PHE A 129 0.53 8.05 -6.62
C PHE A 129 -0.65 8.89 -6.11
N THR A 130 -0.51 9.45 -4.91
CA THR A 130 -1.47 10.38 -4.31
C THR A 130 -0.79 11.71 -4.04
N LEU A 131 -1.40 12.81 -4.47
CA LEU A 131 -0.96 14.17 -4.13
C LEU A 131 -1.82 14.71 -2.98
N PHE A 132 -1.18 15.25 -1.95
CA PHE A 132 -1.86 15.71 -0.74
C PHE A 132 -1.41 17.13 -0.39
N HIS A 133 -2.39 18.02 -0.18
CA HIS A 133 -2.19 19.37 0.34
C HIS A 133 -2.27 19.31 1.87
N LEU A 134 -1.25 19.83 2.54
CA LEU A 134 -1.07 19.77 3.99
C LEU A 134 -0.98 21.20 4.55
N PRO A 135 -2.12 21.85 4.85
CA PRO A 135 -2.11 23.14 5.52
C PRO A 135 -1.50 23.02 6.92
N LEU A 136 -0.64 23.95 7.28
CA LEU A 136 -0.07 24.02 8.62
C LEU A 136 -1.07 24.68 9.57
N THR A 137 -1.01 24.27 10.84
CA THR A 137 -1.81 24.92 11.90
C THR A 137 -1.32 26.32 12.19
N GLU A 138 -0.01 26.51 12.12
CA GLU A 138 0.70 27.77 12.28
C GLU A 138 1.67 27.90 11.09
N PRO A 139 1.70 29.05 10.41
CA PRO A 139 2.69 29.30 9.36
C PRO A 139 4.11 29.24 9.91
N ILE A 140 5.06 28.85 9.06
CA ILE A 140 6.49 29.00 9.36
C ILE A 140 6.89 30.39 8.88
N GLU A 141 7.26 31.28 9.79
CA GLU A 141 7.59 32.66 9.43
C GLU A 141 8.95 32.76 8.71
N PRO A 142 9.19 33.83 7.93
CA PRO A 142 10.44 33.99 7.17
C PRO A 142 11.69 33.83 8.05
N GLY A 143 12.65 33.03 7.58
CA GLY A 143 13.88 32.70 8.30
C GLY A 143 13.74 31.64 9.40
N GLU A 144 12.53 31.20 9.74
CA GLU A 144 12.31 30.16 10.74
C GLU A 144 12.45 28.75 10.17
N THR A 145 12.75 27.80 11.06
CA THR A 145 12.83 26.38 10.74
C THR A 145 11.86 25.59 11.59
N SER A 146 11.05 24.73 10.96
CA SER A 146 10.09 23.88 11.64
C SER A 146 10.11 22.45 11.11
N TYR A 147 9.82 21.52 12.01
CA TYR A 147 9.67 20.10 11.72
C TYR A 147 8.22 19.68 11.75
N ILE A 148 7.78 19.07 10.66
CA ILE A 148 6.42 18.58 10.49
C ILE A 148 6.49 17.08 10.35
N ARG A 149 5.65 16.35 11.08
CA ARG A 149 5.55 14.89 10.94
C ARG A 149 4.11 14.45 10.81
N VAL A 150 3.85 13.67 9.77
CA VAL A 150 2.52 13.15 9.45
C VAL A 150 2.58 11.65 9.16
N ARG A 151 1.42 11.01 9.26
CA ARG A 151 1.21 9.59 9.01
C ARG A 151 0.11 9.39 7.98
N PHE A 152 0.41 8.57 6.97
CA PHE A 152 -0.52 8.16 5.93
C PHE A 152 -0.81 6.67 6.05
N PRO A 153 -2.03 6.27 6.46
CA PRO A 153 -2.48 4.90 6.32
C PRO A 153 -2.59 4.55 4.83
N ILE A 154 -1.91 3.49 4.40
CA ILE A 154 -1.88 3.08 2.99
C ILE A 154 -3.03 2.09 2.74
N VAL A 155 -3.88 2.42 1.78
CA VAL A 155 -4.96 1.54 1.30
C VAL A 155 -4.53 0.70 0.09
N GLY A 156 -3.63 1.23 -0.73
CA GLY A 156 -3.11 0.60 -1.94
C GLY A 156 -1.63 0.86 -2.07
N THR A 157 -0.84 -0.19 -2.26
CA THR A 157 0.62 -0.08 -2.34
C THR A 157 1.13 0.27 -3.74
N GLY A 158 0.25 0.31 -4.74
CA GLY A 158 0.57 0.62 -6.13
C GLY A 158 1.75 -0.20 -6.66
N THR A 159 2.56 0.44 -7.49
CA THR A 159 3.83 -0.13 -7.97
C THR A 159 4.96 -0.02 -6.95
N ALA A 160 4.77 0.73 -5.86
CA ALA A 160 5.81 0.95 -4.88
C ALA A 160 6.11 -0.29 -4.04
N TRP A 161 5.10 -1.09 -3.72
CA TRP A 161 5.29 -2.37 -3.04
C TRP A 161 4.44 -3.47 -3.67
N GLN A 162 5.11 -4.44 -4.31
CA GLN A 162 4.50 -5.52 -5.05
C GLN A 162 4.80 -6.87 -4.39
N TRP A 163 3.75 -7.65 -4.09
CA TRP A 163 3.91 -8.98 -3.50
C TRP A 163 4.18 -10.03 -4.57
N THR A 164 5.28 -10.76 -4.43
CA THR A 164 5.53 -11.99 -5.20
C THR A 164 4.87 -13.17 -4.50
N ARG A 165 4.23 -14.05 -5.28
CA ARG A 165 3.51 -15.22 -4.78
C ARG A 165 4.09 -16.51 -5.33
N SER A 166 4.19 -17.52 -4.49
CA SER A 166 4.40 -18.91 -4.88
C SER A 166 3.31 -19.76 -4.24
N HIS A 167 2.65 -20.60 -5.03
CA HIS A 167 1.52 -21.45 -4.61
C HIS A 167 0.52 -20.73 -3.67
N LEU A 168 0.04 -19.55 -4.10
CA LEU A 168 -0.92 -18.68 -3.39
C LEU A 168 -0.41 -18.05 -2.08
N ARG A 169 0.85 -18.29 -1.68
CA ARG A 169 1.47 -17.67 -0.50
C ARG A 169 2.33 -16.49 -0.94
N LYS A 170 2.25 -15.38 -0.17
CA LYS A 170 3.19 -14.28 -0.32
C LYS A 170 4.55 -14.74 0.20
N THR A 171 5.54 -14.82 -0.67
CA THR A 171 6.88 -15.34 -0.35
C THR A 171 7.95 -14.27 -0.44
N ALA A 172 7.75 -13.25 -1.29
CA ALA A 172 8.67 -12.13 -1.43
C ALA A 172 7.90 -10.84 -1.74
N ALA A 173 8.62 -9.72 -1.76
CA ALA A 173 8.11 -8.44 -2.20
C ALA A 173 9.20 -7.67 -2.96
N ILE A 174 8.78 -6.87 -3.93
CA ILE A 174 9.59 -5.86 -4.60
C ILE A 174 9.15 -4.51 -4.04
N LEU A 175 10.11 -3.71 -3.60
CA LEU A 175 9.90 -2.34 -3.14
C LEU A 175 10.73 -1.41 -4.03
N ASP A 176 10.08 -0.47 -4.71
CA ASP A 176 10.74 0.49 -5.58
C ASP A 176 9.98 1.82 -5.58
N PHE A 177 10.61 2.87 -5.07
CA PHE A 177 10.17 4.24 -5.31
C PHE A 177 11.35 5.21 -5.25
N ARG A 178 11.23 6.31 -5.98
CA ARG A 178 12.24 7.36 -6.05
C ARG A 178 11.88 8.53 -5.12
N ILE A 179 12.87 9.32 -4.72
CA ILE A 179 12.68 10.50 -3.87
C ILE A 179 13.07 11.73 -4.68
N SER A 180 12.22 12.75 -4.69
CA SER A 180 12.39 13.99 -5.48
C SER A 180 12.48 13.80 -6.99
N ASP A 181 11.91 12.71 -7.52
CA ASP A 181 11.87 12.44 -8.97
C ASP A 181 10.42 12.20 -9.42
N LEU A 182 9.82 13.23 -10.03
CA LEU A 182 8.43 13.20 -10.51
C LEU A 182 8.31 12.89 -12.00
N ARG A 183 9.33 12.38 -12.70
CA ARG A 183 9.22 12.17 -14.16
C ARG A 183 8.01 11.33 -14.58
N SER A 184 7.57 10.40 -13.73
CA SER A 184 6.37 9.60 -14.02
C SER A 184 5.04 10.37 -13.88
N SER A 185 5.03 11.62 -13.39
CA SER A 185 3.85 12.48 -13.38
C SER A 185 3.50 13.01 -14.76
N GLU A 186 4.43 13.07 -15.71
CA GLU A 186 4.16 13.47 -17.12
C GLU A 186 3.14 12.55 -17.82
N LEU A 187 2.92 11.35 -17.27
CA LEU A 187 1.88 10.43 -17.71
C LEU A 187 0.45 10.88 -17.34
N LEU A 188 0.32 11.94 -16.54
CA LEU A 188 -0.94 12.57 -16.18
C LEU A 188 -1.08 13.91 -16.90
N GLU A 189 -2.33 14.23 -17.26
CA GLU A 189 -2.68 15.56 -17.78
C GLU A 189 -2.32 16.64 -16.75
N GLY A 190 -1.56 17.66 -17.18
CA GLY A 190 -1.01 18.72 -16.31
C GLY A 190 0.17 18.29 -15.44
N GLY A 191 0.58 17.01 -15.45
CA GLY A 191 1.56 16.50 -14.51
C GLY A 191 2.99 17.03 -14.67
N SER A 192 3.32 17.67 -15.80
CA SER A 192 4.61 18.35 -16.02
C SER A 192 4.77 19.60 -15.15
N GLU A 193 3.67 20.26 -14.75
CA GLU A 193 3.68 21.41 -13.86
C GLU A 193 4.16 21.03 -12.45
N LEU A 194 3.82 19.81 -12.00
CA LEU A 194 4.24 19.29 -10.71
C LEU A 194 5.76 19.16 -10.60
N ILE A 195 6.45 18.81 -11.70
CA ILE A 195 7.91 18.66 -11.72
C ILE A 195 8.57 20.00 -11.38
N ARG A 196 8.04 21.10 -11.92
CA ARG A 196 8.54 22.45 -11.65
C ARG A 196 8.29 22.90 -10.23
N ARG A 197 7.40 22.23 -9.47
CA ARG A 197 7.07 22.57 -8.08
C ARG A 197 7.89 21.76 -7.07
N VAL A 198 8.59 20.70 -7.48
CA VAL A 198 9.42 19.87 -6.59
C VAL A 198 10.49 20.69 -5.90
N ARG A 199 10.56 20.58 -4.56
CA ARG A 199 11.59 21.23 -3.76
C ARG A 199 12.80 20.30 -3.59
N PRO A 200 14.03 20.84 -3.68
CA PRO A 200 15.23 20.06 -3.42
C PRO A 200 15.27 19.63 -1.95
N ILE A 201 15.74 18.41 -1.71
CA ILE A 201 15.84 17.80 -0.37
C ILE A 201 17.32 17.61 -0.04
N GLN A 202 17.81 18.31 0.99
CA GLN A 202 19.24 18.32 1.31
C GLN A 202 19.70 17.01 1.98
N SER A 203 18.86 16.41 2.81
CA SER A 203 19.19 15.20 3.56
C SER A 203 17.99 14.28 3.68
N VAL A 204 18.22 12.97 3.51
CA VAL A 204 17.17 11.95 3.58
C VAL A 204 17.57 10.86 4.56
N ALA A 205 16.66 10.52 5.46
CA ALA A 205 16.69 9.34 6.31
C ALA A 205 15.45 8.49 6.00
N ALA A 206 15.64 7.35 5.34
CA ALA A 206 14.54 6.46 4.96
C ALA A 206 14.65 5.13 5.72
N PHE A 207 13.56 4.71 6.31
CA PHE A 207 13.43 3.48 7.08
C PHE A 207 12.32 2.62 6.48
N ILE A 208 12.65 1.38 6.17
CA ILE A 208 11.68 0.38 5.73
C ILE A 208 11.60 -0.70 6.80
N MET A 209 10.44 -0.81 7.45
CA MET A 209 10.16 -1.81 8.48
C MET A 209 9.40 -2.98 7.85
N ALA A 210 10.14 -4.02 7.45
CA ALA A 210 9.61 -5.20 6.81
C ALA A 210 9.60 -6.41 7.75
N PRO A 211 8.72 -7.41 7.57
CA PRO A 211 8.76 -8.63 8.35
C PRO A 211 10.08 -9.38 8.17
N SER A 212 10.56 -10.04 9.23
CA SER A 212 11.85 -10.74 9.22
C SER A 212 11.95 -11.90 8.23
N TRP A 213 10.84 -12.38 7.66
CA TRP A 213 10.89 -13.37 6.58
C TRP A 213 11.11 -12.75 5.19
N LEU A 214 10.98 -11.43 5.05
CA LEU A 214 11.39 -10.66 3.88
C LEU A 214 12.83 -10.16 4.06
N HIS A 215 13.78 -11.03 3.77
CA HIS A 215 15.18 -10.67 3.70
C HIS A 215 15.47 -10.03 2.33
N GLY A 216 16.15 -8.89 2.32
CA GLY A 216 16.53 -8.22 1.08
C GLY A 216 17.58 -9.04 0.33
N ARG A 217 17.22 -9.55 -0.85
CA ARG A 217 18.12 -10.29 -1.75
C ARG A 217 18.85 -9.36 -2.73
N THR A 218 18.12 -8.37 -3.23
CA THR A 218 18.64 -7.34 -4.13
C THR A 218 18.20 -6.01 -3.55
N ILE A 219 19.16 -5.21 -3.11
CA ILE A 219 18.89 -3.91 -2.48
C ILE A 219 19.78 -2.88 -3.15
N HIS A 220 19.16 -1.82 -3.67
CA HIS A 220 19.88 -0.70 -4.24
C HIS A 220 19.12 0.61 -3.96
N PRO A 221 19.79 1.66 -3.48
CA PRO A 221 21.17 1.67 -2.97
C PRO A 221 21.34 0.76 -1.74
N GLU A 222 22.56 0.45 -1.34
CA GLU A 222 22.81 -0.35 -0.13
C GLU A 222 22.37 0.43 1.13
N PRO A 223 21.67 -0.19 2.08
CA PRO A 223 21.29 0.46 3.32
C PRO A 223 22.54 0.72 4.18
N ARG A 224 22.56 1.84 4.89
CA ARG A 224 23.60 2.18 5.86
C ARG A 224 23.69 1.13 6.98
N TYR A 225 22.54 0.62 7.43
CA TYR A 225 22.50 -0.53 8.33
C TYR A 225 21.17 -1.28 8.22
N ILE A 226 21.20 -2.53 8.69
CA ILE A 226 20.03 -3.40 8.85
C ILE A 226 19.98 -3.84 10.31
N ARG A 227 18.85 -3.65 11.00
CA ARG A 227 18.69 -4.05 12.41
C ARG A 227 17.33 -4.67 12.70
N LEU A 228 17.22 -5.42 13.80
CA LEU A 228 15.93 -5.84 14.31
C LEU A 228 15.20 -4.65 14.95
N LEU A 229 13.90 -4.53 14.69
CA LEU A 229 13.07 -3.49 15.28
C LEU A 229 12.86 -3.75 16.78
N GLU A 230 13.11 -2.74 17.58
CA GLU A 230 12.79 -2.71 19.01
C GLU A 230 11.27 -2.50 19.21
N ALA A 231 10.50 -3.57 19.00
CA ALA A 231 9.05 -3.49 18.86
C ALA A 231 8.33 -2.83 20.05
N ARG A 232 8.87 -2.93 21.27
CA ARG A 232 8.29 -2.31 22.47
C ARG A 232 8.39 -0.79 22.44
N VAL A 233 9.54 -0.27 22.05
CA VAL A 233 9.81 1.17 21.97
C VAL A 233 8.88 1.82 20.94
N TRP A 234 8.72 1.16 19.78
CA TRP A 234 7.87 1.65 18.71
C TRP A 234 6.36 1.45 18.93
N ALA A 235 5.95 0.63 19.91
CA ALA A 235 4.53 0.37 20.15
C ALA A 235 3.78 1.63 20.60
N GLN A 236 4.42 2.47 21.41
CA GLN A 236 3.86 3.76 21.86
C GLN A 236 3.73 4.77 20.71
N TYR A 237 4.69 4.76 19.78
CA TYR A 237 4.66 5.59 18.58
C TYR A 237 3.56 5.16 17.59
N LEU A 238 3.36 3.85 17.43
CA LEU A 238 2.34 3.30 16.54
C LEU A 238 0.94 3.28 17.16
N ASN A 239 0.81 3.47 18.47
CA ASN A 239 -0.41 3.18 19.25
C ASN A 239 -0.87 1.71 19.13
N ARG A 240 0.07 0.80 18.89
CA ARG A 240 -0.20 -0.64 18.74
C ARG A 240 1.10 -1.44 18.71
N ALA A 241 1.00 -2.73 18.99
CA ALA A 241 2.11 -3.64 18.71
C ALA A 241 2.37 -3.70 17.17
N PRO A 242 3.64 -3.56 16.73
CA PRO A 242 3.99 -3.70 15.32
C PRO A 242 3.67 -5.11 14.78
N GLU A 243 3.90 -6.11 15.63
CA GLU A 243 3.67 -7.53 15.38
C GLU A 243 2.76 -8.14 16.45
N ARG A 244 1.89 -9.06 16.06
CA ARG A 244 0.96 -9.71 17.02
C ARG A 244 1.54 -10.88 17.75
N LEU A 245 2.27 -11.71 17.02
CA LEU A 245 2.90 -12.89 17.58
C LEU A 245 4.28 -12.46 18.09
N ARG A 246 4.60 -12.81 19.34
CA ARG A 246 5.91 -12.51 19.95
C ARG A 246 7.09 -13.08 19.15
N ARG A 247 6.86 -14.08 18.30
CA ARG A 247 7.86 -14.68 17.40
C ARG A 247 8.06 -13.93 16.08
N SER A 248 7.10 -13.09 15.69
CA SER A 248 7.19 -12.29 14.46
C SER A 248 7.97 -11.02 14.77
N ARG A 249 9.05 -10.78 14.01
CA ARG A 249 9.92 -9.62 14.17
C ARG A 249 9.87 -8.77 12.91
N LEU A 250 10.07 -7.47 13.07
CA LEU A 250 10.33 -6.57 11.94
C LEU A 250 11.84 -6.32 11.85
N VAL A 251 12.33 -6.20 10.63
CA VAL A 251 13.69 -5.77 10.27
C VAL A 251 13.58 -4.36 9.74
N VAL A 252 14.47 -3.49 10.20
CA VAL A 252 14.63 -2.12 9.75
C VAL A 252 15.76 -2.08 8.75
N TYR A 253 15.45 -1.66 7.53
CA TYR A 253 16.43 -1.27 6.53
C TYR A 253 16.53 0.26 6.54
N TYR A 254 17.75 0.79 6.72
CA TYR A 254 17.96 2.22 6.90
C TYR A 254 18.88 2.80 5.84
N TRP A 255 18.44 3.87 5.18
CA TRP A 255 19.24 4.68 4.27
C TRP A 255 19.39 6.09 4.84
N LYS A 256 20.62 6.61 4.82
CA LYS A 256 20.92 7.99 5.18
C LYS A 256 21.75 8.62 4.08
N ASN A 257 21.20 9.60 3.39
CA ASN A 257 21.98 10.50 2.55
C ASN A 257 22.12 11.83 3.29
N SER A 258 23.33 12.13 3.75
CA SER A 258 23.66 13.44 4.28
C SER A 258 24.38 14.17 3.17
N ALA A 259 23.89 15.34 2.75
CA ALA A 259 24.68 16.23 1.91
C ALA A 259 26.03 16.42 2.61
N LYS A 260 27.08 15.80 2.07
CA LYS A 260 28.44 16.16 2.47
C LYS A 260 28.56 17.63 2.10
N LYS A 261 28.55 18.50 3.11
CA LYS A 261 29.05 19.87 2.95
C LYS A 261 30.45 19.68 2.35
N ARG A 262 30.63 19.98 1.07
CA ARG A 262 31.95 20.02 0.44
C ARG A 262 32.68 21.18 1.10
N VAL A 263 33.20 20.95 2.29
CA VAL A 263 34.15 21.84 2.96
C VAL A 263 35.46 21.57 2.23
N GLY A 264 35.75 22.36 1.20
CA GLY A 264 37.03 22.27 0.51
C GLY A 264 37.07 22.52 -1.01
N ASP A 265 36.12 23.22 -1.62
CA ASP A 265 36.43 23.90 -2.89
C ASP A 265 36.82 25.35 -2.53
N PRO A 266 38.12 25.67 -2.42
CA PRO A 266 38.55 27.06 -2.34
C PRO A 266 38.17 27.76 -3.65
N ALA A 267 37.69 28.99 -3.51
CA ALA A 267 37.45 29.89 -4.61
C ALA A 267 38.71 29.99 -5.51
N THR A 268 38.67 29.35 -6.68
CA THR A 268 39.46 29.84 -7.82
C THR A 268 38.74 31.06 -8.36
N ASP A 269 39.33 32.21 -8.05
CA ASP A 269 39.04 33.51 -8.64
C ASP A 269 39.10 33.44 -10.18
N PRO A 270 38.35 34.31 -10.89
CA PRO A 270 38.20 34.26 -12.33
C PRO A 270 39.42 34.90 -13.00
N THR A 271 40.06 34.19 -13.94
CA THR A 271 40.93 34.86 -14.91
C THR A 271 40.30 34.72 -16.31
N PRO A 272 40.14 35.83 -17.07
CA PRO A 272 39.45 35.85 -18.34
C PRO A 272 40.39 35.52 -19.51
N GLY A 273 39.87 34.80 -20.52
CA GLY A 273 40.59 34.46 -21.75
C GLY A 273 39.69 33.79 -22.79
N ILE A 274 39.10 34.63 -23.64
CA ILE A 274 38.27 34.42 -24.87
C ILE A 274 39.21 33.97 -26.05
N PRO A 275 38.78 33.49 -27.24
CA PRO A 275 37.70 32.57 -27.69
C PRO A 275 38.14 31.54 -28.79
N ASP A 276 37.12 30.86 -29.37
CA ASP A 276 36.98 30.34 -30.75
C ASP A 276 37.64 29.02 -31.17
N ALA A 277 36.83 28.04 -31.59
CA ALA A 277 36.49 27.84 -33.01
C ALA A 277 35.77 26.50 -33.31
N ALA A 278 34.75 26.61 -34.18
CA ALA A 278 34.38 25.71 -35.29
C ALA A 278 33.66 24.35 -35.04
N SER A 279 32.35 24.38 -35.33
CA SER A 279 31.67 23.76 -36.50
C SER A 279 31.92 22.29 -36.91
N ALA A 280 30.83 21.50 -36.96
CA ALA A 280 30.36 20.65 -38.09
C ALA A 280 29.14 19.83 -37.58
N GLU A 281 27.89 20.08 -37.96
CA GLU A 281 27.18 19.74 -39.21
C GLU A 281 27.36 18.29 -39.72
N SER A 282 26.27 17.50 -39.71
CA SER A 282 25.88 16.57 -40.80
C SER A 282 24.56 15.82 -40.50
N THR A 283 23.48 16.40 -40.99
CA THR A 283 22.37 15.86 -41.81
C THR A 283 22.27 14.37 -42.16
N ALA A 284 21.01 13.91 -42.27
CA ALA A 284 20.40 13.00 -43.27
C ALA A 284 19.81 11.69 -42.70
N THR A 285 18.49 11.50 -42.61
CA THR A 285 17.43 11.29 -43.64
C THR A 285 17.45 9.90 -44.30
N SER A 286 16.39 9.11 -44.10
CA SER A 286 15.77 8.15 -45.06
C SER A 286 14.63 7.43 -44.35
N SER A 287 13.36 7.66 -44.70
CA SER A 287 12.55 6.94 -45.71
C SER A 287 12.21 5.50 -45.27
N ALA A 288 11.05 4.88 -45.54
CA ALA A 288 9.85 5.19 -46.32
C ALA A 288 8.80 4.11 -45.96
N ALA A 289 7.50 4.47 -46.04
CA ALA A 289 6.44 3.77 -46.79
C ALA A 289 6.13 2.27 -46.50
N ALA A 290 4.93 1.71 -46.61
CA ALA A 290 3.61 2.10 -47.11
C ALA A 290 2.59 1.01 -46.67
N ALA A 291 1.30 1.32 -46.81
CA ALA A 291 0.25 0.45 -47.38
C ALA A 291 -0.18 -0.84 -46.59
N THR A 292 -1.42 -1.33 -46.58
CA THR A 292 -2.71 -0.99 -47.22
C THR A 292 -3.76 -2.04 -46.77
N GLU A 293 -5.06 -1.65 -46.73
CA GLU A 293 -6.31 -2.46 -46.85
C GLU A 293 -6.61 -3.62 -45.87
N ALA A 294 -7.84 -4.11 -45.68
CA ALA A 294 -9.25 -3.68 -45.81
C ALA A 294 -10.13 -4.89 -45.40
N ASN A 295 -11.41 -4.64 -45.09
CA ASN A 295 -12.57 -5.57 -45.15
C ASN A 295 -12.64 -6.73 -44.12
N THR A 296 -13.79 -7.20 -43.62
CA THR A 296 -15.24 -7.05 -43.91
C THR A 296 -16.04 -7.78 -42.83
N ASN A 297 -17.29 -7.34 -42.59
CA ASN A 297 -18.51 -8.10 -42.19
C ASN A 297 -18.47 -8.94 -40.89
N GLY A 298 -19.48 -8.99 -40.00
CA GLY A 298 -20.89 -8.62 -40.06
C GLY A 298 -21.67 -9.75 -39.37
N GLU A 299 -22.50 -9.45 -38.36
CA GLU A 299 -23.72 -10.21 -38.02
C GLU A 299 -24.50 -9.48 -36.92
N GLU A 300 -25.65 -8.93 -37.31
CA GLU A 300 -26.69 -8.41 -36.43
C GLU A 300 -27.43 -9.58 -35.75
N ALA A 301 -27.50 -9.56 -34.42
CA ALA A 301 -28.32 -10.49 -33.65
C ALA A 301 -29.61 -9.80 -33.19
N GLU A 302 -30.75 -10.42 -33.52
CA GLU A 302 -32.10 -10.00 -33.12
C GLU A 302 -32.27 -9.88 -31.59
N PRO A 303 -33.08 -8.91 -31.10
CA PRO A 303 -33.38 -8.77 -29.68
C PRO A 303 -34.38 -9.82 -29.20
N ARG A 304 -33.93 -10.76 -28.37
CA ARG A 304 -34.79 -11.67 -27.61
C ARG A 304 -35.67 -10.88 -26.64
N SER A 305 -36.97 -11.18 -26.65
CA SER A 305 -37.95 -10.62 -25.72
C SER A 305 -37.60 -10.93 -24.26
N PRO A 306 -37.80 -10.00 -23.31
CA PRO A 306 -37.47 -10.22 -21.91
C PRO A 306 -38.46 -11.22 -21.28
N GLU A 307 -37.97 -12.40 -20.91
CA GLU A 307 -38.67 -13.29 -19.99
C GLU A 307 -38.98 -12.54 -18.69
N ARG A 308 -40.25 -12.55 -18.28
CA ARG A 308 -40.67 -11.93 -17.02
C ARG A 308 -40.00 -12.63 -15.85
N LEU A 309 -39.00 -11.97 -15.27
CA LEU A 309 -38.39 -12.31 -13.99
C LEU A 309 -39.47 -12.30 -12.90
N THR A 310 -39.63 -13.42 -12.21
CA THR A 310 -40.52 -13.53 -11.04
C THR A 310 -39.77 -13.07 -9.78
N ASP A 311 -40.47 -12.36 -8.90
CA ASP A 311 -39.88 -11.61 -7.77
C ASP A 311 -39.16 -12.49 -6.73
N ILE A 312 -38.21 -11.88 -6.01
CA ILE A 312 -37.53 -12.48 -4.85
C ILE A 312 -38.53 -12.53 -3.68
N THR A 313 -38.82 -13.72 -3.15
CA THR A 313 -39.76 -13.91 -2.04
C THR A 313 -39.08 -14.52 -0.82
N VAL A 314 -39.71 -14.36 0.36
CA VAL A 314 -39.24 -14.96 1.62
C VAL A 314 -39.17 -16.49 1.53
N GLN A 315 -40.01 -17.09 0.69
CA GLN A 315 -40.04 -18.54 0.45
C GLN A 315 -38.93 -19.03 -0.51
N ASN A 316 -38.27 -18.13 -1.25
CA ASN A 316 -37.17 -18.50 -2.16
C ASN A 316 -36.03 -17.46 -2.14
N PRO A 317 -35.31 -17.32 -1.02
CA PRO A 317 -34.29 -16.28 -0.84
C PRO A 317 -33.02 -16.54 -1.65
N MET A 318 -32.80 -17.77 -2.13
CA MET A 318 -31.60 -18.14 -2.89
C MET A 318 -31.60 -17.68 -4.34
N ARG A 319 -32.73 -17.13 -4.80
CA ARG A 319 -32.88 -16.63 -6.17
C ARG A 319 -31.97 -15.45 -6.51
N ILE A 320 -31.54 -14.67 -5.52
CA ILE A 320 -30.51 -13.62 -5.74
C ILE A 320 -29.21 -14.17 -6.33
N TYR A 321 -28.96 -15.47 -6.18
CA TYR A 321 -27.78 -16.16 -6.70
C TYR A 321 -28.02 -16.86 -8.04
N SER A 322 -29.27 -17.02 -8.51
CA SER A 322 -29.54 -17.63 -9.83
C SER A 322 -29.19 -16.70 -10.99
N ASP A 323 -29.24 -15.39 -10.78
CA ASP A 323 -28.94 -14.36 -11.79
C ASP A 323 -27.45 -13.98 -11.83
N LEU A 324 -26.64 -14.53 -10.91
CA LEU A 324 -25.20 -14.44 -11.01
C LEU A 324 -24.73 -15.47 -12.04
N THR A 325 -24.74 -15.10 -13.33
CA THR A 325 -23.93 -15.78 -14.34
C THR A 325 -22.45 -15.61 -13.96
N ILE A 326 -21.94 -16.55 -13.17
CA ILE A 326 -20.55 -16.55 -12.71
C ILE A 326 -19.68 -16.98 -13.88
N ASP A 327 -19.24 -15.99 -14.67
CA ASP A 327 -18.18 -16.20 -15.66
C ASP A 327 -16.91 -16.77 -14.99
N GLN A 328 -16.22 -17.63 -15.75
CA GLN A 328 -15.18 -18.62 -15.43
C GLN A 328 -13.96 -18.16 -14.58
N ARG A 329 -14.14 -17.45 -13.47
CA ARG A 329 -13.06 -17.05 -12.56
C ARG A 329 -13.20 -17.72 -11.19
N PRO A 330 -12.30 -18.66 -10.82
CA PRO A 330 -12.45 -19.52 -9.63
C PRO A 330 -12.45 -18.76 -8.28
N SER A 331 -11.94 -17.53 -8.22
CA SER A 331 -11.96 -16.70 -7.00
C SER A 331 -13.33 -16.08 -6.70
N ARG A 332 -14.18 -15.87 -7.71
CA ARG A 332 -15.54 -15.37 -7.52
C ARG A 332 -16.48 -16.49 -7.03
N ALA A 333 -16.25 -17.73 -7.45
CA ALA A 333 -17.02 -18.89 -6.99
C ALA A 333 -16.88 -19.14 -5.46
N ILE A 334 -15.65 -19.06 -4.93
CA ILE A 334 -15.44 -19.20 -3.47
C ILE A 334 -16.14 -18.07 -2.70
N THR A 335 -16.09 -16.85 -3.24
CA THR A 335 -16.74 -15.69 -2.61
C THR A 335 -18.26 -15.83 -2.67
N ALA A 336 -18.82 -16.29 -3.79
CA ALA A 336 -20.24 -16.57 -3.95
C ALA A 336 -20.71 -17.67 -2.99
N LEU A 337 -19.98 -18.78 -2.91
CA LEU A 337 -20.27 -19.89 -2.00
C LEU A 337 -20.25 -19.44 -0.52
N MET A 338 -19.21 -18.69 -0.13
CA MET A 338 -19.13 -18.15 1.23
C MET A 338 -20.23 -17.15 1.53
N SER A 339 -20.60 -16.30 0.56
CA SER A 339 -21.73 -15.38 0.73
C SER A 339 -23.06 -16.11 0.86
N ALA A 340 -23.30 -17.16 0.07
CA ALA A 340 -24.51 -17.95 0.14
C ALA A 340 -24.65 -18.67 1.49
N VAL A 341 -23.55 -19.21 2.03
CA VAL A 341 -23.52 -19.83 3.37
C VAL A 341 -23.80 -18.81 4.47
N ILE A 342 -23.20 -17.62 4.39
CA ILE A 342 -23.42 -16.55 5.38
C ILE A 342 -24.87 -16.06 5.30
N THR A 343 -25.41 -15.84 4.11
CA THR A 343 -26.80 -15.43 3.90
C THR A 343 -27.77 -16.48 4.42
N ALA A 344 -27.52 -17.78 4.14
CA ALA A 344 -28.30 -18.88 4.70
C ALA A 344 -28.29 -18.88 6.24
N ALA A 345 -27.11 -18.72 6.85
CA ALA A 345 -26.97 -18.71 8.31
C ALA A 345 -27.68 -17.50 8.94
N VAL A 346 -27.59 -16.32 8.31
CA VAL A 346 -28.28 -15.11 8.76
C VAL A 346 -29.79 -15.25 8.61
N PHE A 347 -30.28 -15.80 7.51
CA PHE A 347 -31.71 -16.04 7.31
C PHE A 347 -32.27 -17.05 8.30
N ALA A 348 -31.57 -18.17 8.51
CA ALA A 348 -31.97 -19.17 9.50
C ALA A 348 -32.04 -18.59 10.92
N LEU A 349 -31.10 -17.70 11.26
CA LEU A 349 -31.02 -17.09 12.58
C LEU A 349 -32.04 -15.96 12.80
N LEU A 350 -32.40 -15.21 11.76
CA LEU A 350 -33.33 -14.09 11.86
C LEU A 350 -34.80 -14.46 11.70
N PHE A 351 -35.10 -15.49 10.89
CA PHE A 351 -36.47 -15.80 10.50
C PHE A 351 -36.99 -17.13 11.06
N ASP A 352 -36.21 -17.78 11.92
CA ASP A 352 -36.56 -19.04 12.61
C ASP A 352 -37.25 -20.05 11.66
N VAL A 353 -36.70 -20.19 10.45
CA VAL A 353 -37.37 -20.88 9.34
C VAL A 353 -37.44 -22.37 9.66
N PRO A 354 -38.62 -22.95 9.96
CA PRO A 354 -38.73 -24.29 10.52
C PRO A 354 -38.56 -25.41 9.49
N ASP A 355 -38.56 -25.09 8.19
CA ASP A 355 -38.71 -26.10 7.15
C ASP A 355 -37.41 -26.56 6.52
N ARG A 356 -37.29 -27.87 6.34
CA ARG A 356 -36.19 -28.56 5.64
C ARG A 356 -36.05 -28.16 4.16
N GLN A 357 -37.02 -27.42 3.63
CA GLN A 357 -37.09 -27.07 2.22
C GLN A 357 -35.96 -26.11 1.79
N TRP A 358 -35.66 -25.07 2.57
CA TRP A 358 -34.55 -24.16 2.22
C TRP A 358 -33.18 -24.84 2.26
N VAL A 359 -33.01 -25.83 3.16
CA VAL A 359 -31.78 -26.65 3.23
C VAL A 359 -31.66 -27.49 1.97
N ASN A 360 -32.76 -28.10 1.53
CA ASN A 360 -32.78 -28.87 0.29
C ASN A 360 -32.54 -27.98 -0.94
N ASP A 361 -33.10 -26.77 -0.97
CA ASP A 361 -32.89 -25.81 -2.06
C ASP A 361 -31.43 -25.33 -2.10
N PHE A 362 -30.84 -25.07 -0.94
CA PHE A 362 -29.42 -24.74 -0.82
C PHE A 362 -28.53 -25.91 -1.28
N LEU A 363 -28.81 -27.14 -0.83
CA LEU A 363 -28.05 -28.33 -1.23
C LEU A 363 -28.19 -28.64 -2.72
N THR A 364 -29.38 -28.43 -3.29
CA THR A 364 -29.64 -28.59 -4.73
C THR A 364 -28.87 -27.55 -5.53
N TRP A 365 -28.89 -26.28 -5.12
CA TRP A 365 -28.07 -25.23 -5.74
C TRP A 365 -26.57 -25.52 -5.65
N VAL A 366 -26.08 -25.99 -4.50
CA VAL A 366 -24.67 -26.41 -4.34
C VAL A 366 -24.35 -27.59 -5.25
N ALA A 367 -25.25 -28.57 -5.39
CA ALA A 367 -25.07 -29.74 -6.26
C ALA A 367 -25.03 -29.33 -7.74
N ASP A 368 -25.96 -28.49 -8.20
CA ASP A 368 -26.00 -27.98 -9.57
C ASP A 368 -24.77 -27.13 -9.90
N THR A 369 -24.35 -26.29 -8.95
CA THR A 369 -23.12 -25.50 -9.02
C THR A 369 -21.87 -26.37 -8.89
N ALA A 370 -21.91 -27.56 -8.30
CA ALA A 370 -20.78 -28.48 -8.28
C ALA A 370 -20.67 -29.27 -9.60
N ASN A 371 -21.82 -29.62 -10.19
CA ASN A 371 -21.89 -30.42 -11.42
C ASN A 371 -21.41 -29.65 -12.65
N THR A 372 -21.59 -28.32 -12.67
CA THR A 372 -21.01 -27.45 -13.71
C THR A 372 -19.49 -27.30 -13.61
N TRP A 373 -18.88 -27.68 -12.47
CA TRP A 373 -17.48 -27.42 -12.17
C TRP A 373 -16.75 -28.72 -11.83
N ALA A 374 -16.71 -29.65 -12.80
CA ALA A 374 -15.93 -30.87 -12.71
C ALA A 374 -14.42 -30.57 -12.77
N GLY A 375 -13.82 -30.22 -11.63
CA GLY A 375 -12.37 -30.01 -11.52
C GLY A 375 -11.89 -29.52 -10.15
N ALA A 376 -11.63 -30.46 -9.23
CA ALA A 376 -10.77 -30.40 -8.04
C ALA A 376 -10.93 -29.28 -6.98
N ILE A 377 -11.63 -28.18 -7.25
CA ILE A 377 -11.75 -27.03 -6.32
C ILE A 377 -12.95 -27.19 -5.37
N THR A 378 -13.92 -28.03 -5.71
CA THR A 378 -15.15 -28.26 -4.93
C THR A 378 -14.93 -29.10 -3.68
N VAL A 379 -14.00 -30.06 -3.66
CA VAL A 379 -13.80 -30.93 -2.48
C VAL A 379 -13.33 -30.12 -1.27
N VAL A 380 -12.39 -29.19 -1.44
CA VAL A 380 -11.88 -28.36 -0.33
C VAL A 380 -12.95 -27.37 0.17
N GLY A 381 -13.74 -26.80 -0.76
CA GLY A 381 -14.85 -25.91 -0.42
C GLY A 381 -15.96 -26.63 0.34
N ILE A 382 -16.38 -27.81 -0.15
CA ILE A 382 -17.40 -28.65 0.49
C ILE A 382 -16.91 -29.12 1.87
N VAL A 383 -15.65 -29.52 2.00
CA VAL A 383 -15.05 -29.90 3.30
C VAL A 383 -15.01 -28.72 4.27
N ALA A 384 -14.68 -27.51 3.82
CA ALA A 384 -14.67 -26.32 4.67
C ALA A 384 -16.08 -25.93 5.15
N VAL A 385 -17.08 -26.00 4.25
CA VAL A 385 -18.48 -25.70 4.56
C VAL A 385 -19.08 -26.76 5.49
N LEU A 386 -18.87 -28.06 5.21
CA LEU A 386 -19.31 -29.15 6.08
C LEU A 386 -18.67 -29.06 7.46
N GLY A 387 -17.38 -28.68 7.55
CA GLY A 387 -16.71 -28.44 8.83
C GLY A 387 -17.33 -27.31 9.64
N ALA A 388 -17.70 -26.20 9.00
CA ALA A 388 -18.29 -25.04 9.66
C ALA A 388 -19.75 -25.26 10.10
N VAL A 389 -20.53 -26.03 9.32
CA VAL A 389 -21.96 -26.26 9.57
C VAL A 389 -22.22 -27.51 10.42
N SER A 390 -21.32 -28.49 10.41
CA SER A 390 -21.49 -29.74 11.18
C SER A 390 -21.80 -29.56 12.67
N PRO A 391 -21.29 -28.56 13.41
CA PRO A 391 -21.65 -28.38 14.82
C PRO A 391 -23.15 -28.11 15.04
N PHE A 392 -23.86 -27.63 14.03
CA PHE A 392 -25.24 -27.17 14.15
C PHE A 392 -26.26 -28.18 13.60
N VAL A 393 -25.81 -29.19 12.85
CA VAL A 393 -26.69 -30.17 12.20
C VAL A 393 -26.23 -31.60 12.56
N PRO A 394 -26.94 -32.31 13.45
CA PRO A 394 -26.53 -33.63 13.97
C PRO A 394 -26.14 -34.69 12.90
N PRO A 395 -26.90 -34.89 11.80
CA PRO A 395 -26.50 -35.86 10.77
C PRO A 395 -25.21 -35.47 10.04
N LEU A 396 -24.91 -34.17 9.92
CA LEU A 396 -23.66 -33.68 9.32
C LEU A 396 -22.45 -33.88 10.24
N ARG A 397 -22.62 -33.98 11.57
CA ARG A 397 -21.52 -34.35 12.48
C ARG A 397 -20.99 -35.75 12.19
N TRP A 398 -21.89 -36.71 11.95
CA TRP A 398 -21.48 -38.07 11.62
C TRP A 398 -20.74 -38.11 10.29
N LEU A 399 -21.28 -37.47 9.25
CA LEU A 399 -20.65 -37.39 7.93
C LEU A 399 -19.28 -36.69 7.99
N TRP A 400 -19.19 -35.57 8.72
CA TRP A 400 -17.94 -34.85 8.95
C TRP A 400 -16.91 -35.70 9.69
N SER A 401 -17.32 -36.45 10.71
CA SER A 401 -16.42 -37.35 11.46
C SER A 401 -15.83 -38.45 10.57
N THR A 402 -16.59 -38.93 9.59
CA THR A 402 -16.18 -39.96 8.65
C THR A 402 -15.25 -39.38 7.58
N LEU A 403 -15.61 -38.23 6.99
CA LEU A 403 -14.77 -37.50 6.03
C LEU A 403 -13.44 -37.05 6.65
N ARG A 404 -13.46 -36.51 7.86
CA ARG A 404 -12.26 -36.10 8.60
C ARG A 404 -11.32 -37.28 8.85
N ARG A 405 -11.85 -38.45 9.22
CA ARG A 405 -11.05 -39.68 9.38
C ARG A 405 -10.43 -40.13 8.06
N GLY A 406 -11.18 -40.04 6.96
CA GLY A 406 -10.66 -40.32 5.61
C GLY A 406 -9.56 -39.35 5.19
N LEU A 407 -9.75 -38.06 5.41
CA LEU A 407 -8.77 -37.01 5.11
C LEU A 407 -7.48 -37.15 5.92
N VAL A 408 -7.58 -37.44 7.22
CA VAL A 408 -6.39 -37.68 8.05
C VAL A 408 -5.62 -38.92 7.58
N ARG A 409 -6.31 -39.99 7.16
CA ARG A 409 -5.66 -41.17 6.57
C ARG A 409 -5.01 -40.87 5.23
N ALA A 410 -5.67 -40.08 4.37
CA ALA A 410 -5.13 -39.66 3.09
C ALA A 410 -3.92 -38.73 3.25
N GLU A 411 -3.95 -37.82 4.23
CA GLU A 411 -2.84 -36.95 4.60
C GLU A 411 -1.66 -37.76 5.14
N GLN A 412 -1.91 -38.71 6.05
CA GLN A 412 -0.89 -39.62 6.57
C GLN A 412 -0.27 -40.49 5.46
N TRP A 413 -1.09 -41.05 4.57
CA TRP A 413 -0.62 -41.78 3.40
C TRP A 413 0.21 -40.89 2.48
N PHE A 414 -0.25 -39.67 2.20
CA PHE A 414 0.47 -38.70 1.37
C PHE A 414 1.85 -38.35 1.95
N PHE A 415 1.95 -38.13 3.26
CA PHE A 415 3.24 -37.88 3.93
C PHE A 415 4.15 -39.12 4.03
N GLN A 416 3.60 -40.33 3.97
CA GLN A 416 4.38 -41.57 3.87
C GLN A 416 4.90 -41.83 2.45
N VAL A 417 4.17 -41.37 1.43
CA VAL A 417 4.56 -41.51 0.01
C VAL A 417 5.44 -40.35 -0.46
N LEU A 418 5.36 -39.18 0.17
CA LEU A 418 6.16 -37.99 -0.18
C LEU A 418 7.69 -38.25 -0.25
N PRO A 419 8.31 -39.03 0.66
CA PRO A 419 9.73 -39.36 0.59
C PRO A 419 10.11 -40.24 -0.61
N TRP A 420 9.15 -40.96 -1.20
CA TRP A 420 9.35 -41.80 -2.39
C TRP A 420 9.20 -41.02 -3.70
N LEU A 421 8.67 -39.79 -3.65
CA LEU A 421 8.41 -38.94 -4.82
C LEU A 421 9.40 -37.77 -4.97
N GLY A 422 10.36 -37.63 -4.05
CA GLY A 422 11.42 -36.62 -4.12
C GLY A 422 12.75 -37.22 -4.57
N SER A 423 13.42 -36.60 -5.54
CA SER A 423 14.71 -37.06 -6.06
C SER A 423 15.78 -37.15 -4.96
N ARG A 424 16.51 -38.27 -4.96
CA ARG A 424 17.93 -38.24 -4.63
C ARG A 424 18.61 -37.48 -5.76
N ASP A 425 18.78 -36.18 -5.55
CA ASP A 425 19.90 -35.30 -5.94
C ASP A 425 19.50 -33.84 -5.69
#